data_AF-A0A2S6V8L6-F1
#
_entry.id   AF-A0A2S6V8L6-F1
#
_cell.length_a   1.000
_cell.length_b   1.000
_cell.length_c   1.000
_cell.angle_alpha   90.00
_cell.angle_beta   90.00
_cell.angle_gamma   90.00
#
_symmetry.space_group_name_H-M   'P 1'
#
loop_
_entity.id
_entity.type
_entity.pdbx_description
1 polymer ?
#
loop_
_entity_poly.entity_id
_entity_poly.type
_entity_poly.pdbx_seq_one_letter_code
_entity_poly.pdbx_strand_id
1 'polypeptide(L)'
;MPISIMSQSLKGLSLLAAKIWRQLSRAETLEEEVEILTHLWQVQDDREAAIDAQAELADQIDAEIAAVKARMEHLVSIHTKELARLVRWRENLDTTILRLNESGLVSSEAAGQSRRIRIKLNPPACEILNINEVPPDYITVKVVEERKPDKTKIKAAWSKGTPVPGTRVERKRRVVYEIAPTSLEQIKGEVQSVAKHSRR
;
A
#
# COMPACT_ATOMS: atom_id res chain seq x y z
N MET A 1 43.34 1.42 13.43
CA MET A 1 42.32 2.49 13.51
C MET A 1 40.96 1.80 13.49
N PRO A 2 40.07 2.00 14.47
CA PRO A 2 38.76 1.36 14.45
C PRO A 2 37.97 1.89 13.25
N ILE A 3 37.56 0.96 12.37
CA ILE A 3 36.80 1.22 11.16
C ILE A 3 35.41 1.71 11.60
N SER A 4 35.02 2.90 11.15
CA SER A 4 33.73 3.50 11.51
C SER A 4 32.58 2.69 10.89
N ILE A 5 31.46 2.52 11.60
CA ILE A 5 30.22 1.95 11.05
C ILE A 5 29.77 2.72 9.79
N MET A 6 30.09 4.02 9.69
CA MET A 6 29.87 4.82 8.48
C MET A 6 30.69 4.33 7.28
N SER A 7 31.92 3.83 7.49
CA SER A 7 32.77 3.28 6.41
C SER A 7 32.34 1.89 5.93
N GLN A 8 31.42 1.21 6.63
CA GLN A 8 30.81 -0.05 6.18
C GLN A 8 29.40 0.13 5.59
N SER A 9 28.83 1.34 5.67
CA SER A 9 27.54 1.63 5.02
C SER A 9 27.71 1.67 3.49
N LEU A 10 26.70 1.22 2.74
CA LEU A 10 26.72 1.29 1.26
C LEU A 10 27.03 2.70 0.75
N LYS A 11 26.54 3.73 1.44
CA LYS A 11 26.85 5.14 1.16
C LYS A 11 28.35 5.44 1.37
N GLY A 12 28.89 5.05 2.53
CA GLY A 12 30.30 5.27 2.86
C GLY A 12 31.23 4.57 1.87
N LEU A 13 30.96 3.30 1.57
CA LEU A 13 31.72 2.51 0.62
C LEU A 13 31.61 3.05 -0.81
N SER A 14 30.43 3.51 -1.24
CA SER A 14 30.27 4.14 -2.56
C SER A 14 31.05 5.46 -2.68
N LEU A 15 31.10 6.26 -1.62
CA LEU A 15 31.91 7.47 -1.58
C LEU A 15 33.41 7.16 -1.58
N LEU A 16 33.81 6.10 -0.87
CA LEU A 16 35.19 5.65 -0.79
C LEU A 16 35.67 5.10 -2.14
N ALA A 17 34.88 4.25 -2.81
CA ALA A 17 35.13 3.81 -4.18
C ALA A 17 35.32 5.00 -5.14
N ALA A 18 34.46 6.02 -5.06
CA ALA A 18 34.57 7.22 -5.90
C ALA A 18 35.82 8.08 -5.60
N LYS A 19 36.41 7.96 -4.41
CA LYS A 19 37.70 8.59 -4.07
C LYS A 19 38.86 7.79 -4.66
N ILE A 20 38.83 6.46 -4.52
CA ILE A 20 39.88 5.57 -5.06
C ILE A 20 39.94 5.66 -6.58
N TRP A 21 38.78 5.69 -7.27
CA TRP A 21 38.74 5.93 -8.72
C TRP A 21 39.43 7.24 -9.14
N ARG A 22 39.31 8.30 -8.32
CA ARG A 22 40.01 9.57 -8.56
C ARG A 22 41.51 9.46 -8.30
N GLN A 23 41.95 8.63 -7.36
CA GLN A 23 43.37 8.36 -7.14
C GLN A 23 43.96 7.58 -8.31
N LEU A 24 43.24 6.57 -8.82
CA LEU A 24 43.66 5.80 -9.99
C LEU A 24 43.90 6.69 -11.21
N SER A 25 43.00 7.65 -11.45
CA SER A 25 43.15 8.61 -12.56
C SER A 25 44.36 9.55 -12.46
N ARG A 26 45.06 9.55 -11.31
CA ARG A 26 46.22 10.39 -11.01
C ARG A 26 47.47 9.56 -10.69
N ALA A 27 47.42 8.24 -10.82
CA ALA A 27 48.58 7.40 -10.61
C ALA A 27 49.65 7.72 -11.67
N GLU A 28 50.88 7.93 -11.23
CA GLU A 28 52.00 8.27 -12.12
C GLU A 28 52.89 7.05 -12.39
N THR A 29 52.76 6.00 -11.57
CA THR A 29 53.55 4.78 -11.65
C THR A 29 52.68 3.53 -11.71
N LEU A 30 53.23 2.46 -12.29
CA LEU A 30 52.57 1.16 -12.40
C LEU A 30 52.37 0.51 -11.03
N GLU A 31 53.34 0.65 -10.12
CA GLU A 31 53.24 0.12 -8.76
C GLU A 31 52.09 0.77 -7.97
N GLU A 32 51.93 2.11 -8.04
CA GLU A 32 50.80 2.82 -7.44
C GLU A 32 49.47 2.40 -8.06
N GLU A 33 49.44 2.21 -9.39
CA GLU A 33 48.24 1.76 -10.09
C GLU A 33 47.77 0.39 -9.59
N VAL A 34 48.69 -0.57 -9.44
CA VAL A 34 48.40 -1.92 -8.94
C VAL A 34 47.88 -1.90 -7.49
N GLU A 35 48.47 -1.08 -6.63
CA GLU A 35 48.01 -0.93 -5.23
C GLU A 35 46.60 -0.34 -5.16
N ILE A 36 46.33 0.72 -5.95
CA ILE A 36 45.03 1.37 -6.02
C ILE A 36 43.96 0.41 -6.57
N LEU A 37 44.29 -0.38 -7.62
CA LEU A 37 43.39 -1.38 -8.17
C LEU A 37 43.06 -2.47 -7.14
N THR A 38 44.06 -2.96 -6.39
CA THR A 38 43.86 -3.96 -5.34
C THR A 38 42.90 -3.44 -4.27
N HIS A 39 43.06 -2.18 -3.85
CA HIS A 39 42.14 -1.55 -2.91
C HIS A 39 40.73 -1.35 -3.50
N LEU A 40 40.63 -1.04 -4.79
CA LEU A 40 39.35 -0.92 -5.48
C LEU A 40 38.57 -2.24 -5.50
N TRP A 41 39.25 -3.36 -5.72
CA TRP A 41 38.66 -4.70 -5.66
C TRP A 41 38.10 -5.01 -4.27
N GLN A 42 38.89 -4.79 -3.22
CA GLN A 42 38.41 -5.02 -1.85
C GLN A 42 37.16 -4.19 -1.52
N VAL A 43 37.14 -2.92 -1.95
CA VAL A 43 36.00 -2.03 -1.72
C VAL A 43 34.80 -2.44 -2.56
N GLN A 44 35.01 -3.05 -3.72
CA GLN A 44 33.93 -3.58 -4.53
C GLN A 44 33.26 -4.77 -3.83
N ASP A 45 34.05 -5.72 -3.31
CA ASP A 45 33.54 -6.86 -2.54
C ASP A 45 32.74 -6.40 -1.31
N ASP A 46 33.28 -5.43 -0.55
CA ASP A 46 32.60 -4.85 0.60
C ASP A 46 31.27 -4.16 0.21
N ARG A 47 31.21 -3.53 -0.98
CA ARG A 47 29.99 -2.88 -1.49
C ARG A 47 28.92 -3.88 -1.88
N GLU A 48 29.31 -4.99 -2.49
CA GLU A 48 28.37 -6.06 -2.86
C GLU A 48 27.74 -6.65 -1.60
N ALA A 49 28.55 -6.97 -0.58
CA ALA A 49 28.03 -7.41 0.71
C ALA A 49 27.10 -6.38 1.36
N ALA A 50 27.41 -5.08 1.25
CA ALA A 50 26.55 -4.03 1.77
C ALA A 50 25.23 -3.86 0.98
N ILE A 51 25.21 -4.16 -0.32
CA ILE A 51 23.97 -4.20 -1.12
C ILE A 51 23.10 -5.36 -0.67
N ASP A 52 23.68 -6.55 -0.51
CA ASP A 52 22.95 -7.73 -0.07
C ASP A 52 22.34 -7.53 1.33
N ALA A 53 23.13 -7.02 2.28
CA ALA A 53 22.64 -6.68 3.62
C ALA A 53 21.50 -5.65 3.58
N GLN A 54 21.56 -4.67 2.67
CA GLN A 54 20.50 -3.66 2.52
C GLN A 54 19.22 -4.28 1.93
N ALA A 55 19.34 -5.21 0.99
CA ALA A 55 18.22 -5.93 0.42
C ALA A 55 17.56 -6.86 1.45
N GLU A 56 18.37 -7.62 2.21
CA GLU A 56 17.87 -8.50 3.27
C GLU A 56 17.13 -7.70 4.35
N LEU A 57 17.66 -6.55 4.76
CA LEU A 57 16.97 -5.67 5.71
C LEU A 57 15.63 -5.17 5.16
N ALA A 58 15.56 -4.86 3.86
CA ALA A 58 14.30 -4.45 3.24
C ALA A 58 13.27 -5.59 3.27
N ASP A 59 13.68 -6.82 2.96
CA ASP A 59 12.82 -8.00 3.01
C ASP A 59 12.33 -8.29 4.45
N GLN A 60 13.21 -8.14 5.45
CA GLN A 60 12.85 -8.27 6.87
C GLN A 60 11.79 -7.23 7.26
N ILE A 61 11.96 -5.97 6.86
CA ILE A 61 10.98 -4.91 7.12
C ILE A 61 9.65 -5.21 6.44
N ASP A 62 9.67 -5.67 5.18
CA ASP A 62 8.44 -6.03 4.45
C ASP A 62 7.70 -7.20 5.11
N ALA A 63 8.44 -8.20 5.60
CA ALA A 63 7.89 -9.31 6.38
C ALA A 63 7.28 -8.83 7.72
N GLU A 64 7.93 -7.92 8.43
CA GLU A 64 7.40 -7.32 9.66
C GLU A 64 6.11 -6.52 9.38
N ILE A 65 6.09 -5.72 8.32
CA ILE A 65 4.90 -4.98 7.89
C ILE A 65 3.74 -5.95 7.61
N ALA A 66 4.00 -7.04 6.89
CA ALA A 66 3.00 -8.05 6.60
C ALA A 66 2.47 -8.73 7.88
N ALA A 67 3.37 -9.09 8.81
CA ALA A 67 2.99 -9.68 10.09
C ALA A 67 2.15 -8.73 10.96
N VAL A 68 2.50 -7.44 11.02
CA VAL A 68 1.73 -6.42 11.73
C VAL A 68 0.33 -6.27 11.13
N LYS A 69 0.22 -6.20 9.80
CA LYS A 69 -1.08 -6.13 9.11
C LYS A 69 -1.96 -7.34 9.42
N ALA A 70 -1.40 -8.55 9.35
CA ALA A 70 -2.13 -9.78 9.66
C ALA A 70 -2.65 -9.79 11.11
N ARG A 71 -1.83 -9.35 12.08
CA ARG A 71 -2.28 -9.22 13.48
C ARG A 71 -3.40 -8.19 13.64
N MET A 72 -3.31 -7.06 12.95
CA MET A 72 -4.36 -6.04 12.96
C MET A 72 -5.68 -6.57 12.40
N GLU A 73 -5.65 -7.22 11.23
CA GLU A 73 -6.83 -7.84 10.62
C GLU A 73 -7.48 -8.88 11.53
N HIS A 74 -6.65 -9.69 12.21
CA HIS A 74 -7.14 -10.67 13.17
C HIS A 74 -7.87 -10.02 14.36
N LEU A 75 -7.29 -8.97 14.95
CA LEU A 75 -7.91 -8.24 16.05
C LEU A 75 -9.23 -7.58 15.64
N VAL A 76 -9.26 -6.96 14.45
CA VAL A 76 -10.49 -6.40 13.88
C VAL A 76 -11.55 -7.47 13.72
N SER A 77 -11.19 -8.65 13.20
CA SER A 77 -12.11 -9.79 13.06
C SER A 77 -12.69 -10.25 14.39
N ILE A 78 -11.86 -10.37 15.44
CA ILE A 78 -12.31 -10.75 16.79
C ILE A 78 -13.32 -9.73 17.32
N HIS A 79 -12.99 -8.44 17.30
CA HIS A 79 -13.86 -7.42 17.85
C HIS A 79 -15.14 -7.23 17.03
N THR A 80 -15.08 -7.42 15.72
CA THR A 80 -16.27 -7.38 14.85
C THR A 80 -17.25 -8.50 15.20
N LYS A 81 -16.75 -9.71 15.48
CA LYS A 81 -17.59 -10.83 15.93
C LYS A 81 -18.23 -10.56 17.29
N GLU A 82 -17.47 -10.02 18.23
CA GLU A 82 -17.99 -9.69 19.56
C GLU A 82 -19.04 -8.57 19.49
N LEU A 83 -18.78 -7.54 18.68
CA LEU A 83 -19.74 -6.47 18.44
C LEU A 83 -21.03 -7.01 17.84
N ALA A 84 -20.94 -7.89 16.83
CA ALA A 84 -22.11 -8.54 16.24
C ALA A 84 -22.91 -9.36 17.26
N ARG A 85 -22.22 -10.04 18.20
CA ARG A 85 -22.88 -10.77 19.30
C ARG A 85 -23.66 -9.82 20.21
N LEU A 86 -23.04 -8.71 20.62
CA LEU A 86 -23.67 -7.71 21.50
C LEU A 86 -24.86 -7.01 20.82
N VAL A 87 -24.73 -6.66 19.54
CA VAL A 87 -25.82 -6.09 18.73
C VAL A 87 -26.99 -7.07 18.67
N ARG A 88 -26.74 -8.34 18.34
CA ARG A 88 -27.78 -9.37 18.32
C ARG A 88 -28.45 -9.54 19.68
N TRP A 89 -27.69 -9.52 20.76
CA TRP A 89 -28.26 -9.63 22.09
C TRP A 89 -29.15 -8.44 22.43
N ARG A 90 -28.75 -7.23 22.05
CA ARG A 90 -29.57 -6.02 22.20
C ARG A 90 -30.86 -6.10 21.39
N GLU A 91 -30.78 -6.50 20.12
CA GLU A 91 -31.94 -6.69 19.25
C GLU A 91 -32.89 -7.75 19.81
N ASN A 92 -32.36 -8.85 20.36
CA ASN A 92 -33.16 -9.88 20.99
C ASN A 92 -33.89 -9.36 22.24
N LEU A 93 -33.26 -8.50 23.04
CA LEU A 93 -33.92 -7.85 24.18
C LEU A 93 -35.09 -6.96 23.71
N ASP A 94 -34.85 -6.11 22.71
CA ASP A 94 -35.87 -5.23 22.15
C ASP A 94 -37.03 -6.05 21.54
N THR A 95 -36.71 -7.11 20.78
CA THR A 95 -37.69 -8.03 20.18
C THR A 95 -38.53 -8.75 21.26
N THR A 96 -37.89 -9.16 22.36
CA THR A 96 -38.61 -9.81 23.46
C THR A 96 -39.61 -8.85 24.11
N ILE A 97 -39.20 -7.59 24.34
CA ILE A 97 -40.08 -6.56 24.90
C ILE A 97 -41.27 -6.30 23.97
N LEU A 98 -41.04 -6.21 22.66
CA LEU A 98 -42.12 -6.02 21.68
C LEU A 98 -43.11 -7.19 21.68
N ARG A 99 -42.64 -8.44 21.69
CA ARG A 99 -43.52 -9.63 21.79
C ARG A 99 -44.34 -9.67 23.08
N LEU A 100 -43.74 -9.26 24.21
CA LEU A 100 -44.46 -9.15 25.48
C LEU A 100 -45.53 -8.05 25.43
N ASN A 101 -45.28 -6.95 24.70
CA ASN A 101 -46.27 -5.92 24.49
C ASN A 101 -47.42 -6.38 23.58
N GLU A 102 -47.11 -7.05 22.47
CA GLU A 102 -48.11 -7.62 21.54
C GLU A 102 -49.02 -8.65 22.21
N SER A 103 -48.49 -9.43 23.16
CA SER A 103 -49.26 -10.39 23.96
C SER A 103 -50.00 -9.76 25.15
N GLY A 104 -49.88 -8.44 25.35
CA GLY A 104 -50.55 -7.71 26.43
C GLY A 104 -49.91 -7.87 27.81
N LEU A 105 -48.77 -8.55 27.93
CA LEU A 105 -48.05 -8.78 29.18
C LEU A 105 -47.26 -7.56 29.66
N VAL A 106 -46.89 -6.65 28.74
CA VAL A 106 -46.18 -5.40 29.03
C VAL A 106 -46.92 -4.24 28.36
N SER A 107 -47.18 -3.16 29.09
CA SER A 107 -47.79 -1.94 28.54
C SER A 107 -46.83 -1.20 27.60
N SER A 108 -47.38 -0.36 26.71
CA SER A 108 -46.59 0.50 25.81
C SER A 108 -45.69 1.48 26.56
N GLU A 109 -46.02 1.79 27.81
CA GLU A 109 -45.19 2.51 28.76
C GLU A 109 -45.12 1.75 30.08
N ALA A 110 -43.91 1.35 30.50
CA ALA A 110 -43.68 0.59 31.72
C ALA A 110 -42.53 1.21 32.54
N ALA A 111 -42.79 1.51 33.82
CA ALA A 111 -41.79 2.06 34.74
C ALA A 111 -41.22 0.97 35.66
N GLY A 112 -39.89 0.89 35.75
CA GLY A 112 -39.18 0.20 36.81
C GLY A 112 -38.81 1.17 37.95
N GLN A 113 -37.95 0.72 38.87
CA GLN A 113 -37.54 1.51 40.04
C GLN A 113 -36.77 2.80 39.67
N SER A 114 -35.93 2.76 38.64
CA SER A 114 -35.08 3.89 38.23
C SER A 114 -35.11 4.17 36.73
N ARG A 115 -35.77 3.34 35.93
CA ARG A 115 -35.78 3.41 34.46
C ARG A 115 -37.19 3.17 33.91
N ARG A 116 -37.42 3.58 32.66
CA ARG A 116 -38.70 3.40 31.96
C ARG A 116 -38.47 2.85 30.56
N ILE A 117 -39.36 1.96 30.14
CA ILE A 117 -39.47 1.47 28.77
C ILE A 117 -40.67 2.18 28.11
N ARG A 118 -40.45 2.69 26.90
CA ARG A 118 -41.50 3.28 26.05
C ARG A 118 -41.41 2.70 24.66
N ILE A 119 -42.50 2.10 24.20
CA ILE A 119 -42.65 1.64 22.83
C ILE A 119 -43.24 2.80 22.03
N LYS A 120 -42.53 3.20 20.98
CA LYS A 120 -42.95 4.28 20.07
C LYS A 120 -43.07 3.72 18.67
N LEU A 121 -44.06 4.19 17.93
CA LEU A 121 -44.17 3.92 16.51
C LEU A 121 -43.17 4.80 15.77
N ASN A 122 -42.40 4.19 14.87
CA ASN A 122 -41.64 4.94 13.88
C ASN A 122 -42.62 5.62 12.91
N PRO A 123 -42.25 6.77 12.32
CA PRO A 123 -43.03 7.32 11.22
C PRO A 123 -43.13 6.30 10.08
N PRO A 124 -44.21 6.34 9.28
CA PRO A 124 -44.40 5.40 8.19
C PRO A 124 -43.24 5.53 7.20
N ALA A 125 -42.62 4.39 6.86
CA ALA A 125 -41.71 4.31 5.74
C ALA A 125 -42.51 4.28 4.43
N CYS A 126 -42.03 4.97 3.40
CA CYS A 126 -42.64 4.99 2.07
C CYS A 126 -41.60 4.50 1.06
N GLU A 127 -41.93 3.42 0.34
CA GLU A 127 -41.16 2.91 -0.78
C GLU A 127 -41.78 3.42 -2.09
N ILE A 128 -40.96 3.98 -2.98
CA ILE A 128 -41.40 4.45 -4.30
C ILE A 128 -41.32 3.27 -5.26
N LEU A 129 -42.46 2.69 -5.63
CA LEU A 129 -42.53 1.55 -6.55
C LEU A 129 -42.29 1.96 -8.02
N ASN A 130 -42.79 3.13 -8.41
CA ASN A 130 -42.59 3.70 -9.74
C ASN A 130 -42.41 5.21 -9.65
N ILE A 131 -41.22 5.70 -9.96
CA ILE A 131 -40.89 7.13 -9.91
C ILE A 131 -41.73 7.96 -10.89
N ASN A 132 -42.17 7.37 -12.00
CA ASN A 132 -42.94 8.07 -13.03
C ASN A 132 -44.39 8.35 -12.62
N GLU A 133 -44.88 7.68 -11.57
CA GLU A 133 -46.22 7.88 -11.01
C GLU A 133 -46.20 8.83 -9.81
N VAL A 134 -45.01 9.19 -9.30
CA VAL A 134 -44.87 10.15 -8.20
C VAL A 134 -45.18 11.55 -8.73
N PRO A 135 -46.08 12.32 -8.09
CA PRO A 135 -46.37 13.67 -8.52
C PRO A 135 -45.11 14.56 -8.48
N PRO A 136 -44.95 15.50 -9.43
CA PRO A 136 -43.78 16.38 -9.49
C PRO A 136 -43.49 17.13 -8.20
N ASP A 137 -44.52 17.46 -7.42
CA ASP A 137 -44.42 18.16 -6.13
C ASP A 137 -43.58 17.41 -5.08
N TYR A 138 -43.39 16.09 -5.25
CA TYR A 138 -42.59 15.24 -4.37
C TYR A 138 -41.26 14.82 -5.00
N ILE A 139 -40.94 15.30 -6.21
CA ILE A 139 -39.71 14.95 -6.94
C ILE A 139 -38.71 16.12 -6.87
N THR A 140 -37.52 15.86 -6.32
CA THR A 140 -36.39 16.78 -6.42
C THR A 140 -35.42 16.30 -7.50
N VAL A 141 -35.30 17.04 -8.60
CA VAL A 141 -34.33 16.74 -9.67
C VAL A 141 -32.99 17.39 -9.33
N LYS A 142 -31.99 16.57 -8.97
CA LYS A 142 -30.60 17.02 -8.89
C LYS A 142 -29.91 16.82 -10.25
N VAL A 143 -29.66 17.91 -10.97
CA VAL A 143 -28.81 17.90 -12.16
C VAL A 143 -27.36 17.96 -11.69
N VAL A 144 -26.67 16.82 -11.69
CA VAL A 144 -25.22 16.76 -11.46
C VAL A 144 -24.54 16.57 -12.81
N GLU A 145 -23.92 17.63 -13.34
CA GLU A 145 -23.00 17.49 -14.48
C GLU A 145 -21.73 16.75 -14.01
N GLU A 146 -21.69 15.43 -14.17
CA GLU A 146 -20.52 14.65 -13.80
C GLU A 146 -19.43 14.77 -14.89
N ARG A 147 -18.50 15.72 -14.72
CA ARG A 147 -17.30 15.84 -15.56
C ARG A 147 -16.17 14.98 -15.00
N LYS A 148 -16.07 13.74 -15.47
CA LYS A 148 -14.97 12.83 -15.12
C LYS A 148 -13.81 12.94 -16.12
N PRO A 149 -12.61 13.40 -15.72
CA PRO A 149 -11.45 13.43 -16.59
C PRO A 149 -10.93 12.01 -16.87
N ASP A 150 -10.70 11.70 -18.13
CA ASP A 150 -10.09 10.43 -18.54
C ASP A 150 -8.57 10.45 -18.30
N LYS A 151 -8.17 9.99 -17.10
CA LYS A 151 -6.77 9.92 -16.68
C LYS A 151 -5.90 9.06 -17.59
N THR A 152 -6.47 8.10 -18.31
CA THR A 152 -5.71 7.22 -19.21
C THR A 152 -5.31 7.95 -20.48
N LYS A 153 -6.26 8.66 -21.12
CA LYS A 153 -5.99 9.51 -22.28
C LYS A 153 -5.03 10.64 -21.96
N ILE A 154 -5.17 11.25 -20.78
CA ILE A 154 -4.24 12.28 -20.30
C ILE A 154 -2.81 11.71 -20.23
N LYS A 155 -2.60 10.58 -19.56
CA LYS A 155 -1.27 9.94 -19.48
C LYS A 155 -0.70 9.59 -20.85
N ALA A 156 -1.54 9.11 -21.78
CA ALA A 156 -1.13 8.77 -23.14
C ALA A 156 -0.74 10.00 -23.98
N ALA A 157 -1.42 11.14 -23.80
CA ALA A 157 -1.05 12.40 -24.43
C ALA A 157 0.31 12.89 -23.91
N TRP A 158 0.49 12.88 -22.59
CA TRP A 158 1.78 13.21 -21.97
C TRP A 158 2.92 12.28 -22.40
N SER A 159 2.67 10.98 -22.58
CA SER A 159 3.71 10.06 -23.08
C SER A 159 4.11 10.32 -24.53
N LYS A 160 3.22 10.93 -25.33
CA LYS A 160 3.48 11.36 -26.70
C LYS A 160 4.04 12.79 -26.80
N GLY A 161 4.31 13.43 -25.66
CA GLY A 161 4.83 14.81 -25.61
C GLY A 161 3.77 15.90 -25.77
N THR A 162 2.48 15.56 -25.74
CA THR A 162 1.38 16.54 -25.81
C THR A 162 0.88 16.87 -24.40
N PRO A 163 1.18 18.05 -23.85
CA PRO A 163 0.69 18.43 -22.52
C PRO A 163 -0.82 18.69 -22.56
N VAL A 164 -1.54 18.15 -21.57
CA VAL A 164 -2.98 18.43 -21.41
C VAL A 164 -3.15 19.57 -20.39
N PRO A 165 -3.79 20.69 -20.74
CA PRO A 165 -4.03 21.81 -19.82
C PRO A 165 -4.73 21.37 -18.53
N GLY A 166 -4.33 21.96 -17.40
CA GLY A 166 -4.88 21.63 -16.08
C GLY A 166 -4.40 20.30 -15.48
N THR A 167 -3.39 19.66 -16.09
CA THR A 167 -2.84 18.40 -15.58
C THR A 167 -1.34 18.51 -15.29
N ARG A 168 -0.89 17.82 -14.24
CA ARG A 168 0.53 17.64 -13.91
C ARG A 168 0.80 16.14 -13.90
N VAL A 169 1.83 15.69 -14.64
CA VAL A 169 2.27 14.30 -14.64
C VAL A 169 3.62 14.20 -13.96
N GLU A 170 3.68 13.42 -12.88
CA GLU A 170 4.91 13.12 -12.16
C GLU A 170 5.35 11.67 -12.44
N ARG A 171 6.64 11.48 -12.75
CA ARG A 171 7.28 10.15 -12.79
C ARG A 171 8.16 10.00 -11.56
N LYS A 172 7.76 9.15 -10.62
CA LYS A 172 8.53 8.84 -9.42
C LYS A 172 9.43 7.64 -9.68
N ARG A 173 10.69 7.71 -9.23
CA ARG A 173 11.59 6.55 -9.17
C ARG A 173 11.23 5.72 -7.94
N ARG A 174 11.37 4.40 -8.03
CA ARG A 174 11.25 3.48 -6.90
C ARG A 174 12.49 2.60 -6.84
N VAL A 175 12.86 2.19 -5.63
CA VAL A 175 13.86 1.16 -5.40
C VAL A 175 13.17 -0.19 -5.53
N VAL A 176 13.87 -1.17 -6.10
CA VAL A 176 13.41 -2.56 -6.21
C VAL A 176 14.58 -3.43 -5.76
N TYR A 177 14.32 -4.36 -4.85
CA TYR A 177 15.29 -5.36 -4.40
C TYR A 177 14.93 -6.68 -5.10
N GLU A 178 15.90 -7.27 -5.80
CA GLU A 178 15.73 -8.51 -6.56
C GLU A 178 16.96 -9.38 -6.31
N ILE A 179 16.77 -10.70 -6.27
CA ILE A 179 17.88 -11.65 -6.19
C ILE A 179 18.67 -11.56 -7.51
N ALA A 180 19.97 -11.32 -7.42
CA ALA A 180 20.83 -11.30 -8.59
C ALA A 180 20.81 -12.68 -9.29
N PRO A 181 20.72 -12.71 -10.63
CA PRO A 181 20.65 -13.98 -11.36
C PRO A 181 21.92 -14.78 -11.17
N THR A 182 21.78 -16.08 -10.92
CA THR A 182 22.91 -17.00 -10.88
C THR A 182 23.54 -17.16 -12.27
N SER A 183 24.78 -17.64 -12.35
CA SER A 183 25.51 -17.80 -13.62
C SER A 183 24.74 -18.62 -14.67
N LEU A 184 23.92 -19.59 -14.23
CA LEU A 184 23.06 -20.40 -15.12
C LEU A 184 21.83 -19.63 -15.65
N GLU A 185 21.31 -18.68 -14.87
CA GLU A 185 20.18 -17.83 -15.24
C GLU A 185 20.60 -16.68 -16.14
N GLN A 186 21.82 -16.15 -15.94
CA GLN A 186 22.45 -15.16 -16.82
C GLN A 186 22.63 -15.73 -18.24
N ILE A 187 23.17 -16.94 -18.36
CA ILE A 187 23.37 -17.62 -19.66
C ILE A 187 22.01 -17.86 -20.36
N LYS A 188 20.95 -18.26 -19.64
CA LYS A 188 19.62 -18.43 -20.23
C LYS A 188 18.99 -17.09 -20.65
N GLY A 189 19.20 -16.02 -19.90
CA GLY A 189 18.72 -14.67 -20.20
C GLY A 189 19.36 -14.06 -21.44
N GLU A 190 20.67 -14.26 -21.61
CA GLU A 190 21.42 -13.80 -22.80
C GLU A 190 20.99 -14.55 -24.07
N VAL A 191 20.82 -15.88 -24.00
CA VAL A 191 20.34 -16.66 -25.14
C VAL A 191 18.94 -16.22 -25.59
N GLN A 192 18.06 -15.83 -24.65
CA GLN A 192 16.71 -15.34 -24.96
C GLN A 192 16.67 -13.88 -25.45
N SER A 193 17.58 -13.01 -24.99
CA SER A 193 17.65 -11.61 -25.41
C SER A 193 18.25 -11.47 -26.81
N VAL A 194 19.24 -12.31 -27.15
CA VAL A 194 19.85 -12.42 -28.49
C VAL A 194 18.83 -12.99 -29.49
N ALA A 195 18.03 -13.99 -29.10
CA ALA A 195 16.96 -14.54 -29.94
C ALA A 195 15.83 -13.53 -30.25
N LYS A 196 15.59 -12.54 -29.37
CA LYS A 196 14.63 -11.45 -29.60
C LYS A 196 15.18 -10.32 -30.47
N HIS A 197 16.49 -10.09 -30.48
CA HIS A 197 17.14 -9.08 -31.32
C HIS A 197 17.55 -9.59 -32.71
N SER A 198 17.61 -10.91 -32.92
CA SER A 198 17.84 -11.54 -34.24
C SER A 198 16.58 -11.66 -35.10
N ARG A 199 15.40 -11.24 -34.63
CA ARG A 199 14.13 -11.24 -35.38
C ARG A 199 13.63 -9.83 -35.72
N ARG A 200 14.53 -8.91 -36.01
CA ARG A 200 14.22 -7.61 -36.63
C ARG A 200 14.92 -7.46 -37.96
#